data_AF-A0A7G6YJC9-F1
#
_entry.id   AF-A0A7G6YJC9-F1
#
_cell.length_a   1.000
_cell.length_b   1.000
_cell.length_c   1.000
_cell.angle_alpha   90.00
_cell.angle_beta   90.00
_cell.angle_gamma   90.00
#
_symmetry.space_group_name_H-M   'P 1'
#
loop_
_entity.id
_entity.type
_entity.pdbx_description
1 polymer ?
#
loop_
_entity_poly.entity_id
_entity_poly.type
_entity_poly.pdbx_seq_one_letter_code
_entity_poly.pdbx_strand_id
1 'polypeptide(L)'
;MHLNTDIEEPQRRPCLRDLATLTATLLPPALVMLAPLPELERRCREIDATHPQYREETPLVIAYEHRRRGQLSGALRLVGQPEQVA
;
A
#
# COMPACT_ATOMS: atom_id res chain seq x y z
N MET A 1 26.86 -28.60 23.99
CA MET A 1 26.51 -28.25 22.60
C MET A 1 25.34 -27.27 22.65
N HIS A 2 25.54 -26.01 22.27
CA HIS A 2 24.44 -25.05 22.10
C HIS A 2 23.99 -25.13 20.63
N LEU A 3 22.79 -25.65 20.39
CA LEU A 3 22.14 -25.58 19.09
C LEU A 3 21.46 -24.20 19.00
N ASN A 4 22.10 -23.27 18.31
CA ASN A 4 21.47 -22.01 17.93
C ASN A 4 20.32 -22.36 16.98
N THR A 5 19.11 -22.42 17.52
CA THR A 5 17.86 -22.61 16.78
C THR A 5 17.20 -21.24 16.65
N ASP A 6 17.90 -20.33 15.99
CA ASP A 6 17.23 -19.17 15.40
C ASP A 6 16.45 -19.72 14.21
N ILE A 7 15.23 -20.19 14.48
CA ILE A 7 14.29 -20.61 13.44
C ILE A 7 13.88 -19.31 12.75
N GLU A 8 14.62 -18.92 11.70
CA GLU A 8 14.12 -17.93 10.75
C GLU A 8 12.84 -18.50 10.15
N GLU A 9 11.70 -18.00 10.61
CA GLU A 9 10.42 -18.35 10.01
C GLU A 9 10.50 -18.05 8.51
N PRO A 10 10.12 -19.01 7.64
CA PRO A 10 10.23 -18.81 6.21
C PRO A 10 9.40 -17.57 5.82
N GLN A 11 10.00 -16.68 5.03
CA GLN A 11 9.32 -15.49 4.50
C GLN A 11 7.99 -15.94 3.88
N ARG A 12 6.90 -15.52 4.50
CA ARG A 12 5.56 -15.84 4.01
C ARG A 12 5.37 -15.15 2.66
N ARG A 13 4.62 -15.79 1.78
CA ARG A 13 4.20 -15.14 0.54
C ARG A 13 2.95 -14.32 0.81
N PRO A 14 2.78 -13.16 0.16
CA PRO A 14 1.56 -12.39 0.27
C PRO A 14 0.36 -13.25 -0.12
N CYS A 15 -0.69 -13.21 0.69
CA CYS A 15 -1.89 -14.00 0.47
C CYS A 15 -3.12 -13.11 0.31
N LEU A 16 -4.00 -13.49 -0.63
CA LEU A 16 -5.19 -12.71 -0.95
C LEU A 16 -6.18 -12.63 0.21
N ARG A 17 -6.22 -13.65 1.07
CA ARG A 17 -7.12 -13.69 2.23
C ARG A 17 -6.71 -12.65 3.27
N ASP A 18 -5.42 -12.57 3.57
CA ASP A 18 -4.89 -11.64 4.56
C ASP A 18 -4.97 -10.22 4.02
N LEU A 19 -4.74 -10.02 2.71
CA LEU A 19 -4.93 -8.73 2.05
C LEU A 19 -6.40 -8.26 2.11
N ALA A 20 -7.35 -9.16 1.83
CA ALA A 20 -8.78 -8.86 1.93
C ALA A 20 -9.18 -8.51 3.38
N THR A 21 -8.65 -9.23 4.36
CA THR A 21 -8.92 -8.96 5.78
C THR A 21 -8.31 -7.61 6.19
N LEU A 22 -7.04 -7.37 5.87
CA LEU A 22 -6.32 -6.12 6.12
C LEU A 22 -7.08 -4.92 5.59
N THR A 23 -7.53 -4.99 4.33
CA THR A 23 -8.26 -3.91 3.66
C THR A 23 -9.72 -3.79 4.12
N ALA A 24 -10.31 -4.82 4.70
CA ALA A 24 -11.64 -4.72 5.28
C ALA A 24 -11.61 -4.09 6.69
N THR A 25 -10.55 -4.32 7.47
CA THR A 25 -10.53 -3.98 8.91
C THR A 25 -9.57 -2.85 9.26
N LEU A 26 -8.30 -2.93 8.87
CA LEU A 26 -7.24 -2.04 9.38
C LEU A 26 -6.90 -0.91 8.42
N LEU A 27 -7.00 -1.17 7.12
CA LEU A 27 -6.75 -0.24 6.03
C LEU A 27 -7.95 -0.17 5.09
N PRO A 28 -9.13 0.31 5.58
CA PRO A 28 -10.31 0.44 4.74
C PRO A 28 -10.04 1.37 3.54
N PRO A 29 -10.60 1.09 2.35
CA PRO A 29 -10.33 1.87 1.15
C PRO A 29 -10.55 3.38 1.33
N ALA A 30 -11.57 3.77 2.09
CA ALA A 30 -11.84 5.17 2.40
C ALA A 30 -10.67 5.85 3.14
N LEU A 31 -10.05 5.15 4.10
CA LEU A 31 -8.89 5.67 4.83
C LEU A 31 -7.69 5.76 3.89
N VAL A 32 -7.41 4.69 3.14
CA VAL A 32 -6.26 4.60 2.23
C VAL A 32 -6.30 5.71 1.17
N MET A 33 -7.47 5.99 0.62
CA MET A 33 -7.64 7.00 -0.44
C MET A 33 -7.56 8.45 0.07
N LEU A 34 -7.95 8.71 1.31
CA LEU A 34 -8.03 10.07 1.86
C LEU A 34 -6.79 10.48 2.66
N ALA A 35 -6.09 9.53 3.28
CA ALA A 35 -4.93 9.81 4.10
C ALA A 35 -3.73 10.30 3.24
N PRO A 36 -2.92 11.27 3.71
CA PRO A 36 -1.64 11.57 3.11
C PRO A 36 -0.71 10.33 3.03
N LEU A 37 0.07 10.21 1.96
CA LEU A 37 1.00 9.08 1.77
C LEU A 37 1.94 8.84 2.99
N PRO A 38 2.58 9.87 3.58
CA PRO A 38 3.46 9.66 4.74
C PRO A 38 2.73 9.10 5.97
N GLU A 39 1.46 9.49 6.17
CA GLU A 39 0.65 8.98 7.27
C GLU A 39 0.23 7.53 7.04
N LEU A 40 -0.09 7.19 5.79
CA LEU A 40 -0.39 5.81 5.39
C LEU A 40 0.82 4.89 5.58
N GLU A 41 2.02 5.35 5.20
CA GLU A 41 3.27 4.61 5.42
C GLU A 41 3.56 4.41 6.91
N ARG A 42 3.37 5.44 7.74
CA ARG A 42 3.48 5.30 9.20
C ARG A 42 2.50 4.27 9.73
N ARG A 43 1.25 4.32 9.29
CA ARG A 43 0.21 3.38 9.72
C ARG A 43 0.54 1.94 9.32
N CYS A 44 1.10 1.72 8.13
CA CYS A 44 1.54 0.40 7.71
C CYS A 44 2.67 -0.13 8.61
N ARG A 45 3.66 0.71 8.97
CA ARG A 45 4.72 0.30 9.92
C ARG A 45 4.16 -0.06 11.30
N GLU A 46 3.15 0.66 11.79
CA GLU A 46 2.45 0.32 13.04
C GLU A 46 1.75 -1.03 12.93
N ILE A 47 1.08 -1.30 11.79
CA ILE A 47 0.43 -2.58 11.53
C ILE A 47 1.45 -3.70 11.46
N ASP A 48 2.58 -3.51 10.79
CA ASP A 48 3.63 -4.53 10.70
C ASP A 48 4.20 -4.90 12.08
N ALA A 49 4.30 -3.91 12.98
CA ALA A 49 4.78 -4.12 14.34
C ALA A 49 3.73 -4.78 15.26
N THR A 50 2.44 -4.49 15.06
CA THR A 50 1.34 -4.99 15.91
C THR A 50 0.71 -6.28 15.39
N HIS A 51 0.77 -6.52 14.08
CA HIS A 51 0.15 -7.61 13.36
C HIS A 51 1.14 -8.18 12.31
N PRO A 52 2.15 -8.94 12.76
CA PRO A 52 3.20 -9.47 11.89
C PRO A 52 2.68 -10.30 10.71
N GLN A 53 1.48 -10.87 10.82
CA GLN A 53 0.85 -11.65 9.76
C GLN A 53 0.55 -10.85 8.48
N TYR A 54 0.47 -9.52 8.55
CA TYR A 54 0.13 -8.66 7.40
C TYR A 54 1.35 -7.99 6.75
N ARG A 55 2.56 -8.31 7.22
CA ARG A 55 3.81 -7.65 6.82
C ARG A 55 4.11 -7.75 5.31
N GLU A 56 3.59 -8.79 4.66
CA GLU A 56 3.76 -9.02 3.23
C GLU A 56 2.70 -8.29 2.39
N GLU A 57 1.54 -8.00 2.98
CA GLU A 57 0.39 -7.37 2.34
C GLU A 57 0.40 -5.83 2.46
N THR A 58 0.84 -5.28 3.59
CA THR A 58 0.97 -3.82 3.80
C THR A 58 1.77 -3.09 2.72
N PRO A 59 2.92 -3.59 2.21
CA PRO A 59 3.65 -2.90 1.13
C PRO A 59 2.87 -2.90 -0.19
N LEU A 60 2.00 -3.89 -0.43
CA LEU A 60 1.17 -3.94 -1.64
C LEU A 60 0.15 -2.81 -1.67
N VAL A 61 -0.43 -2.48 -0.50
CA VAL A 61 -1.36 -1.35 -0.35
C VAL A 61 -0.66 -0.03 -0.68
N ILE A 62 0.54 0.18 -0.13
CA ILE A 62 1.35 1.39 -0.39
C ILE A 62 1.74 1.47 -1.88
N ALA A 63 2.22 0.39 -2.48
CA ALA A 63 2.62 0.36 -3.88
C ALA A 63 1.45 0.68 -4.82
N TYR A 64 0.27 0.15 -4.52
CA TYR A 64 -0.96 0.46 -5.26
C TYR A 64 -1.34 1.95 -5.11
N GLU A 65 -1.27 2.50 -3.90
CA GLU A 65 -1.59 3.90 -3.62
C GLU A 65 -0.67 4.85 -4.40
N HIS A 66 0.65 4.61 -4.36
CA HIS A 66 1.64 5.37 -5.13
C HIS A 66 1.34 5.31 -6.63
N ARG A 67 1.06 4.12 -7.16
CA ARG A 67 0.71 3.93 -8.57
C ARG A 67 -0.57 4.68 -8.94
N ARG A 68 -1.63 4.56 -8.13
CA ARG A 68 -2.90 5.23 -8.39
C ARG A 68 -2.74 6.75 -8.36
N ARG A 69 -2.05 7.29 -7.37
CA ARG A 69 -1.76 8.74 -7.31
C ARG A 69 -0.93 9.19 -8.48
N GLY A 70 0.08 8.44 -8.91
CA GLY A 70 0.87 8.73 -10.10
C GLY A 70 0.03 8.75 -11.39
N GLN A 71 -0.95 7.83 -11.52
CA GLN A 71 -1.87 7.80 -12.65
C GLN A 71 -2.87 8.96 -12.64
N LEU A 72 -3.33 9.38 -11.47
CA LEU A 72 -4.30 10.47 -11.31
C LEU A 72 -3.65 11.86 -11.27
N SER A 73 -2.38 11.96 -10.88
CA SER A 73 -1.60 13.21 -10.90
C SER A 73 -1.06 13.52 -12.29
N GLY A 74 -1.00 12.52 -13.17
CA GLY A 74 -0.70 12.68 -14.59
C GLY A 74 -1.74 13.59 -15.23
N ALA A 75 -1.34 14.85 -15.47
CA ALA A 75 -2.05 15.94 -16.13
C ALA A 75 -3.41 15.54 -16.73
N LEU A 76 -4.48 16.16 -16.22
CA LEU A 76 -5.64 16.50 -17.03
C LEU A 76 -5.12 17.27 -18.26
N ARG A 77 -4.74 16.54 -19.32
CA ARG A 77 -4.54 17.13 -20.62
C ARG A 77 -5.91 17.58 -21.06
N LEU A 78 -6.15 18.89 -20.94
CA LEU A 78 -7.30 19.53 -21.56
C LEU A 78 -7.20 19.27 -23.06
N VAL A 79 -7.95 18.26 -23.53
CA VAL A 79 -8.12 18.00 -24.97
C VAL A 79 -9.01 19.12 -25.49
N GLY A 80 -8.38 20.24 -25.84
CA GLY A 80 -9.08 21.41 -26.34
C GLY A 80 -8.34 22.70 -26.04
N GLN A 81 -7.31 23.00 -26.83
CA GLN A 81 -7.17 24.38 -27.29
C GLN A 81 -7.57 24.41 -28.77
N PRO A 82 -8.63 25.17 -29.13
CA PRO A 82 -8.94 25.39 -30.53
C PRO A 82 -7.81 26.19 -31.17
N GLU A 83 -7.56 25.90 -32.43
CA GLU A 83 -6.68 26.63 -33.33
C GLU A 83 -6.74 28.13 -33.06
N GLN A 84 -5.61 28.74 -32.69
CA GLN A 84 -5.46 30.18 -32.84
C GLN A 84 -5.24 30.47 -34.32
N VAL A 85 -6.36 30.85 -34.92
CA VAL A 85 -6.58 31.66 -36.12
C VAL A 85 -5.41 32.62 -36.43
N ALA A 86 -4.92 32.48 -37.67
CA ALA A 86 -4.28 33.44 -38.59
C ALA A 86 -3.31 34.50 -38.05
#